data_AF-A0A941A866-F1
#
_entry.id   AF-A0A941A866-F1
#
_cell.length_a   1.000
_cell.length_b   1.000
_cell.length_c   1.000
_cell.angle_alpha   90.00
_cell.angle_beta   90.00
_cell.angle_gamma   90.00
#
_symmetry.space_group_name_H-M   'P 1'
#
loop_
_entity.id
_entity.type
_entity.pdbx_description
1 polymer ?
#
loop_
_entity_poly.entity_id
_entity_poly.type
_entity_poly.pdbx_seq_one_letter_code
_entity_poly.pdbx_strand_id
1 'polypeptide(L)'
;MKKPDAITVISEDNFKQKVWPLSVGDLLYVGRATKQKFENRAIFTIGDLAKRNVRDLKLLLGVWGETLWQFANGLESAPVRQVGEENIVKSVGNSTTTVRDLLNNEDVKLIIYVLAESVAARLRQHGLKCTTVAISVRGADLVTAEGNIQLDLFNCDQADKESLERTIDMLRIRFGSYCI
;
A
#
# COMPACT_ATOMS: atom_id res chain seq x y z
N MET A 1 -4.98 24.39 11.54
CA MET A 1 -4.03 25.32 10.89
C MET A 1 -4.78 26.18 9.89
N LYS A 2 -4.39 27.45 9.71
CA LYS A 2 -5.17 28.41 8.92
C LYS A 2 -5.04 28.08 7.43
N LYS A 3 -6.13 27.62 6.83
CA LYS A 3 -6.36 27.61 5.39
C LYS A 3 -7.59 28.49 5.12
N PRO A 4 -7.72 29.16 3.96
CA PRO A 4 -6.71 29.37 2.91
C PRO A 4 -5.75 30.55 3.21
N ASP A 5 -4.66 30.64 2.44
CA ASP A 5 -3.67 31.74 2.37
C ASP A 5 -3.04 32.19 3.70
N ALA A 6 -2.47 31.25 4.45
CA ALA A 6 -1.71 31.57 5.66
C ALA A 6 -0.45 30.72 5.78
N ILE A 7 0.62 31.37 6.25
CA ILE A 7 1.88 30.72 6.59
C ILE A 7 1.83 30.32 8.06
N THR A 8 2.07 29.05 8.35
CA THR A 8 2.18 28.54 9.73
C THR A 8 3.59 28.01 9.95
N VAL A 9 4.33 28.64 10.86
CA VAL A 9 5.65 28.14 11.28
C VAL A 9 5.49 27.17 12.44
N ILE A 10 6.05 25.97 12.30
CA ILE A 10 6.12 24.93 13.34
C ILE A 10 7.60 24.74 13.66
N SER A 11 8.00 24.97 14.91
CA SER A 11 9.37 24.83 15.40
C SER A 11 9.44 23.75 16.49
N GLU A 12 10.64 23.31 16.84
CA GLU A 12 10.89 22.35 17.92
C GLU A 12 10.31 22.81 19.27
N ASP A 13 10.24 24.12 19.52
CA ASP A 13 9.69 24.67 20.76
C ASP A 13 8.16 24.73 20.76
N ASN A 14 7.53 24.85 19.58
CA ASN A 14 6.10 25.16 19.46
C ASN A 14 5.23 23.99 18.94
N PHE A 15 5.86 22.92 18.44
CA PHE A 15 5.10 21.83 17.80
C PHE A 15 4.20 21.11 18.80
N LYS A 16 4.62 20.95 20.06
CA LYS A 16 3.78 20.29 21.08
C LYS A 16 2.49 21.07 21.33
N GLN A 17 2.52 22.40 21.33
CA GLN A 17 1.31 23.20 21.54
C GLN A 17 0.45 23.27 20.28
N LYS A 18 1.05 23.28 19.08
CA LYS A 18 0.31 23.42 17.80
C LYS A 18 -0.16 22.10 17.19
N VAL A 19 0.62 21.04 17.33
CA VAL A 19 0.46 19.76 16.61
C VAL A 19 -0.16 18.69 17.51
N TRP A 20 0.29 18.56 18.77
CA TRP A 20 -0.26 17.50 19.64
C TRP A 20 -1.78 17.55 19.84
N PRO A 21 -2.44 18.72 19.89
CA PRO A 21 -3.91 18.76 20.02
C PRO A 21 -4.66 18.31 18.77
N LEU A 22 -3.99 18.16 17.62
CA LEU A 22 -4.62 17.72 16.37
C LEU A 22 -5.02 16.25 16.45
N SER A 23 -5.97 15.84 15.61
CA SER A 23 -6.39 14.45 15.55
C SER A 23 -5.21 13.58 15.14
N VAL A 24 -5.13 12.35 15.67
CA VAL A 24 -4.12 11.37 15.23
C VAL A 24 -4.21 11.11 13.71
N GLY A 25 -5.40 11.28 13.11
CA GLY A 25 -5.58 11.18 11.66
C GLY A 25 -5.06 12.36 10.84
N ASP A 26 -4.66 13.46 11.48
CA ASP A 26 -4.00 14.59 10.81
C ASP A 26 -2.50 14.34 10.64
N LEU A 27 -1.95 13.30 11.29
CA LEU A 27 -0.55 12.88 11.12
C LEU A 27 -0.38 12.21 9.75
N LEU A 28 0.67 12.61 9.03
CA LEU A 28 1.01 11.98 7.75
C LEU A 28 1.18 10.46 7.93
N TYR A 29 0.73 9.69 6.94
CA TYR A 29 0.66 8.22 6.95
C TYR A 29 -0.40 7.59 7.87
N VAL A 30 -1.20 8.39 8.59
CA VAL A 30 -2.35 7.89 9.36
C VAL A 30 -3.65 8.03 8.56
N GLY A 31 -3.96 7.01 7.75
CA GLY A 31 -5.25 6.91 7.06
C GLY A 31 -6.39 6.39 7.95
N ARG A 32 -7.60 6.29 7.36
CA ARG A 32 -8.83 5.84 8.06
C ARG A 32 -8.64 4.56 8.89
N ALA A 33 -8.02 3.54 8.31
CA ALA A 33 -7.83 2.25 8.99
C ALA A 33 -6.87 2.36 10.19
N THR A 34 -5.76 3.09 10.03
CA THR A 34 -4.78 3.30 11.10
C THR A 34 -5.36 4.17 12.21
N LYS A 35 -6.09 5.23 11.86
CA LYS A 35 -6.83 6.06 12.82
C LYS A 35 -7.77 5.21 13.69
N GLN A 36 -8.58 4.34 13.07
CA GLN A 36 -9.50 3.47 13.81
C GLN A 36 -8.77 2.51 14.77
N LYS A 37 -7.61 1.96 14.37
CA LYS A 37 -6.77 1.13 15.27
C LYS A 37 -6.27 1.89 16.50
N PHE A 38 -5.99 3.19 16.37
CA PHE A 38 -5.57 4.06 17.46
C PHE A 38 -6.75 4.45 18.36
N GLU A 39 -7.88 4.84 17.78
CA GLU A 39 -9.09 5.21 18.54
C GLU A 39 -9.60 4.05 19.40
N ASN A 40 -9.53 2.81 18.88
CA ASN A 40 -9.83 1.59 19.64
C ASN A 40 -8.91 1.37 20.87
N ARG A 41 -7.80 2.10 20.97
CA ARG A 41 -6.87 2.10 22.12
C ARG A 41 -6.84 3.44 22.85
N ALA A 42 -7.88 4.26 22.69
CA ALA A 42 -8.01 5.58 23.29
C ALA A 42 -6.88 6.56 22.93
N ILE A 43 -6.34 6.42 21.71
CA ILE A 43 -5.37 7.37 21.13
C ILE A 43 -6.13 8.22 20.11
N PHE A 44 -6.50 9.44 20.48
CA PHE A 44 -7.35 10.30 19.65
C PHE A 44 -6.56 11.45 19.02
N THR A 45 -5.50 11.90 19.70
CA THR A 45 -4.67 13.04 19.29
C THR A 45 -3.23 12.62 18.98
N ILE A 46 -2.50 13.47 18.26
CA ILE A 46 -1.07 13.26 18.01
C ILE A 46 -0.30 13.26 19.34
N GLY A 47 -0.73 14.04 20.33
CA GLY A 47 -0.15 14.05 21.67
C GLY A 47 -0.34 12.74 22.43
N ASP A 48 -1.51 12.10 22.30
CA ASP A 48 -1.76 10.80 22.91
C ASP A 48 -0.82 9.73 22.33
N LEU A 49 -0.62 9.77 21.00
CA LEU A 49 0.30 8.89 20.31
C LEU A 49 1.75 9.13 20.79
N ALA A 50 2.18 10.39 20.87
CA ALA A 50 3.53 10.77 21.28
C ALA A 50 3.87 10.31 22.71
N LYS A 51 2.88 10.30 23.62
CA LYS A 51 3.04 9.90 25.03
C LYS A 51 2.96 8.39 25.26
N ARG A 52 2.54 7.62 24.26
CA ARG A 52 2.36 6.18 24.43
C ARG A 52 3.71 5.45 24.50
N ASN A 53 3.73 4.31 25.18
CA ASN A 53 4.88 3.42 25.16
C ASN A 53 5.12 2.90 23.72
N VAL A 54 6.33 3.13 23.19
CA VAL A 54 6.70 2.71 21.83
C VAL A 54 6.56 1.19 21.61
N ARG A 55 6.74 0.38 22.66
CA ARG A 55 6.57 -1.08 22.58
C ARG A 55 5.13 -1.48 22.29
N ASP A 56 4.15 -0.81 22.90
CA ASP A 56 2.72 -1.04 22.64
C ASP A 56 2.37 -0.71 21.18
N LEU A 57 2.97 0.36 20.65
CA LEU A 57 2.75 0.81 19.28
C LEU A 57 3.39 -0.16 18.27
N LYS A 58 4.60 -0.66 18.56
CA LYS A 58 5.23 -1.73 17.78
C LYS A 58 4.39 -3.00 17.76
N LEU A 59 3.79 -3.38 18.89
CA LEU A 59 2.90 -4.54 18.94
C LEU A 59 1.64 -4.35 18.08
N LEU A 60 1.15 -3.10 17.95
CA LEU A 60 -0.04 -2.80 17.16
C LEU A 60 0.22 -2.72 15.65
N LEU A 61 1.28 -2.01 15.23
CA LEU A 61 1.51 -1.66 13.82
C LEU A 61 2.87 -2.16 13.27
N GLY A 62 3.65 -2.90 14.07
CA GLY A 62 5.01 -3.28 13.71
C GLY A 62 5.93 -2.07 13.63
N VAL A 63 6.81 -2.04 12.63
CA VAL A 63 7.76 -0.94 12.38
C VAL A 63 7.06 0.42 12.29
N TRP A 64 5.87 0.45 11.66
CA TRP A 64 5.09 1.68 11.53
C TRP A 64 4.64 2.26 12.87
N GLY A 65 4.50 1.44 13.91
CA GLY A 65 4.16 1.94 15.25
C GLY A 65 5.25 2.82 15.84
N GLU A 66 6.51 2.43 15.65
CA GLU A 66 7.67 3.20 16.06
C GLU A 66 7.86 4.43 15.18
N THR A 67 7.76 4.29 13.87
CA THR A 67 7.89 5.40 12.91
C THR A 67 6.86 6.50 13.19
N LEU A 68 5.59 6.15 13.40
CA LEU A 68 4.55 7.13 13.71
C LEU A 68 4.76 7.79 15.09
N TRP A 69 5.31 7.06 16.05
CA TRP A 69 5.72 7.62 17.34
C TRP A 69 6.86 8.64 17.20
N GLN A 70 7.85 8.35 16.34
CA GLN A 70 8.94 9.28 16.02
C GLN A 70 8.38 10.54 15.34
N PHE A 71 7.47 10.39 14.38
CA PHE A 71 6.83 11.53 13.70
C PHE A 71 6.04 12.40 14.67
N ALA A 72 5.26 11.79 15.57
CA ALA A 72 4.49 12.52 16.59
C ALA A 72 5.38 13.29 17.59
N ASN A 73 6.63 12.85 17.77
CA ASN A 73 7.63 13.48 18.62
C ASN A 73 8.59 14.41 17.85
N GLY A 74 8.41 14.60 16.54
CA GLY A 74 9.26 15.48 15.73
C GLY A 74 10.69 14.96 15.51
N LEU A 75 10.89 13.63 15.59
CA LEU A 75 12.20 12.99 15.50
C LEU A 75 12.59 12.57 14.07
N GLU A 76 11.80 12.96 13.07
CA GLU A 76 12.06 12.61 11.67
C GLU A 76 13.18 13.47 11.08
N SER A 77 14.20 12.82 10.52
CA SER A 77 15.43 13.47 10.05
C SER A 77 15.84 13.08 8.63
N ALA A 78 14.97 12.40 7.86
CA ALA A 78 15.28 12.09 6.47
C ALA A 78 15.60 13.37 5.68
N PRO A 79 16.63 13.33 4.83
CA PRO A 79 17.02 14.48 4.04
C PRO A 79 15.93 14.86 3.04
N VAL A 80 15.79 16.17 2.81
CA VAL A 80 14.98 16.66 1.69
C VAL A 80 15.68 16.26 0.40
N ARG A 81 15.00 15.46 -0.41
CA ARG A 81 15.53 15.01 -1.70
C ARG A 81 15.59 16.15 -2.69
N GLN A 82 16.59 16.10 -3.56
CA GLN A 82 16.73 17.09 -4.61
C GLN A 82 15.68 16.85 -5.70
N VAL A 83 15.28 17.93 -6.37
CA VAL A 83 14.41 17.84 -7.55
C VAL A 83 15.14 17.04 -8.62
N GLY A 84 14.54 15.96 -9.12
CA GLY A 84 15.13 15.07 -10.12
C GLY A 84 15.91 13.88 -9.54
N GLU A 85 16.00 13.74 -8.21
CA GLU A 85 16.51 12.52 -7.59
C GLU A 85 15.47 11.39 -7.75
N GLU A 86 15.57 10.67 -8.87
CA GLU A 86 14.66 9.57 -9.19
C GLU A 86 14.93 8.35 -8.31
N ASN A 87 13.87 7.82 -7.71
CA ASN A 87 13.96 6.52 -7.05
C ASN A 87 14.21 5.43 -8.10
N ILE A 88 15.05 4.46 -7.75
CA ILE A 88 15.12 3.20 -8.48
C ILE A 88 13.70 2.60 -8.50
N VAL A 89 13.16 2.42 -9.70
CA VAL A 89 11.83 1.83 -9.91
C VAL A 89 11.85 0.40 -9.39
N LYS A 90 11.13 0.14 -8.30
CA LYS A 90 11.08 -1.17 -7.65
C LYS A 90 10.05 -2.12 -8.26
N SER A 91 9.04 -1.57 -8.93
CA SER A 91 8.00 -2.34 -9.61
C SER A 91 7.35 -1.50 -10.69
N VAL A 92 6.88 -2.15 -11.75
CA VAL A 92 6.08 -1.54 -12.81
C VAL A 92 4.78 -2.32 -12.92
N GLY A 93 3.65 -1.65 -12.67
CA GLY A 93 2.33 -2.29 -12.68
C GLY A 93 1.32 -1.52 -13.52
N ASN A 94 0.24 -2.21 -13.88
CA ASN A 94 -0.96 -1.62 -14.46
C ASN A 94 -2.20 -2.39 -13.97
N SER A 95 -3.31 -1.68 -13.79
CA SER A 95 -4.59 -2.24 -13.36
C SER A 95 -5.73 -1.48 -14.01
N THR A 96 -6.85 -2.15 -14.29
CA THR A 96 -8.05 -1.50 -14.80
C THR A 96 -9.30 -2.01 -14.07
N THR A 97 -10.30 -1.14 -13.92
CA THR A 97 -11.65 -1.53 -13.51
C THR A 97 -12.49 -1.61 -14.77
N THR A 98 -13.01 -2.80 -15.07
CA THR A 98 -13.77 -3.04 -16.30
C THR A 98 -15.17 -2.44 -16.20
N VAL A 99 -15.71 -2.00 -17.34
CA VAL A 99 -17.05 -1.38 -17.41
C VAL A 99 -18.18 -2.39 -17.14
N ARG A 100 -17.89 -3.68 -17.27
CA ARG A 100 -18.78 -4.80 -16.96
C ARG A 100 -17.99 -5.88 -16.24
N ASP A 101 -18.72 -6.75 -15.55
CA ASP A 101 -18.14 -7.95 -14.97
C ASP A 101 -17.63 -8.90 -16.06
N LEU A 102 -16.50 -9.56 -15.78
CA LEU A 102 -15.90 -10.57 -16.64
C LEU A 102 -16.45 -11.94 -16.20
N LEU A 103 -17.18 -12.60 -17.09
CA LEU A 103 -17.95 -13.81 -16.73
C LEU A 103 -17.32 -15.11 -17.24
N ASN A 104 -16.24 -15.01 -18.02
CA ASN A 104 -15.57 -16.16 -18.62
C ASN A 104 -14.06 -15.90 -18.79
N ASN A 105 -13.31 -16.98 -18.99
CA ASN A 105 -11.85 -16.93 -19.11
C ASN A 105 -11.37 -16.13 -20.33
N GLU A 106 -12.12 -16.07 -21.43
CA GLU A 106 -11.71 -15.32 -22.63
C GLU A 106 -11.75 -13.80 -22.38
N ASP A 107 -12.78 -13.32 -21.71
CA ASP A 107 -12.88 -11.93 -21.24
C ASP A 107 -11.70 -11.57 -20.32
N VAL A 108 -11.36 -12.46 -19.38
CA VAL A 108 -10.23 -12.27 -18.44
C VAL A 108 -8.90 -12.25 -19.18
N LYS A 109 -8.66 -13.21 -20.08
CA LYS A 109 -7.44 -13.28 -20.89
C LYS A 109 -7.20 -11.99 -21.66
N LEU A 110 -8.22 -11.47 -22.33
CA LEU A 110 -8.10 -10.23 -23.11
C LEU A 110 -7.60 -9.06 -22.25
N ILE A 111 -8.17 -8.88 -21.06
CA ILE A 111 -7.76 -7.82 -20.13
C ILE A 111 -6.32 -8.04 -19.63
N ILE A 112 -5.96 -9.27 -19.27
CA ILE A 112 -4.60 -9.60 -18.83
C ILE A 112 -3.59 -9.30 -19.94
N TYR A 113 -3.87 -9.68 -21.20
CA TYR A 113 -2.98 -9.40 -22.34
C TYR A 113 -2.74 -7.90 -22.52
N VAL A 114 -3.79 -7.08 -22.50
CA VAL A 114 -3.66 -5.62 -22.65
C VAL A 114 -2.83 -5.02 -21.52
N LEU A 115 -3.06 -5.46 -20.27
CA LEU A 115 -2.29 -5.00 -19.12
C LEU A 115 -0.81 -5.44 -19.20
N ALA A 116 -0.57 -6.69 -19.60
CA ALA A 116 0.77 -7.24 -19.75
C ALA A 116 1.58 -6.52 -20.84
N GLU A 117 0.99 -6.25 -22.00
CA GLU A 117 1.64 -5.47 -23.06
C GLU A 117 1.97 -4.05 -22.61
N SER A 118 1.04 -3.40 -21.89
CA SER A 118 1.26 -2.07 -21.32
C SER A 118 2.44 -2.04 -20.32
N VAL A 119 2.52 -3.03 -19.43
CA VAL A 119 3.63 -3.17 -18.48
C VAL A 119 4.94 -3.48 -19.20
N ALA A 120 4.93 -4.41 -20.17
CA ALA A 120 6.11 -4.79 -20.94
C ALA A 120 6.66 -3.63 -21.77
N ALA A 121 5.79 -2.84 -22.41
CA ALA A 121 6.18 -1.63 -23.13
C ALA A 121 6.85 -0.61 -22.19
N ARG A 122 6.29 -0.40 -20.99
CA ARG A 122 6.86 0.52 -20.01
C ARG A 122 8.21 0.02 -19.47
N LEU A 123 8.36 -1.28 -19.21
CA LEU A 123 9.64 -1.88 -18.84
C LEU A 123 10.70 -1.65 -19.93
N ARG A 124 10.37 -1.93 -21.19
CA ARG A 124 11.27 -1.69 -22.34
C ARG A 124 11.67 -0.22 -22.48
N GLN A 125 10.71 0.70 -22.33
CA GLN A 125 10.97 2.14 -22.39
C GLN A 125 11.98 2.62 -21.33
N HIS A 126 11.96 2.01 -20.15
CA HIS A 126 12.88 2.34 -19.06
C HIS A 126 14.15 1.47 -19.06
N GLY A 127 14.33 0.58 -20.05
CA GLY A 127 15.47 -0.33 -20.10
C GLY A 127 15.52 -1.34 -18.95
N LEU A 128 14.38 -1.63 -18.33
CA LEU A 128 14.27 -2.50 -17.15
C LEU A 128 13.89 -3.93 -17.53
N LYS A 129 14.27 -4.88 -16.65
CA LYS A 129 13.79 -6.27 -16.67
C LYS A 129 13.12 -6.56 -15.33
N CYS A 130 12.12 -7.44 -15.32
CA CYS A 130 11.48 -7.92 -14.10
C CYS A 130 11.87 -9.37 -13.83
N THR A 131 11.94 -9.73 -12.56
CA THR A 131 12.14 -11.12 -12.10
C THR A 131 10.81 -11.72 -11.65
N THR A 132 9.88 -10.89 -11.17
CA THR A 132 8.64 -11.33 -10.55
C THR A 132 7.43 -10.68 -11.22
N VAL A 133 6.43 -11.48 -11.56
CA VAL A 133 5.12 -11.02 -12.05
C VAL A 133 4.10 -11.18 -10.94
N ALA A 134 3.36 -10.11 -10.64
CA ALA A 134 2.28 -10.12 -9.67
C ALA A 134 0.93 -9.88 -10.37
N ILE A 135 -0.05 -10.76 -10.13
CA ILE A 135 -1.44 -10.59 -10.60
C ILE A 135 -2.36 -10.43 -9.40
N SER A 136 -3.25 -9.44 -9.48
CA SER A 136 -4.26 -9.14 -8.46
C SER A 136 -5.65 -9.03 -9.09
N VAL A 137 -6.64 -9.67 -8.49
CA VAL A 137 -8.03 -9.67 -8.96
C VAL A 137 -8.95 -9.10 -7.87
N ARG A 138 -9.92 -8.29 -8.27
CA ARG A 138 -10.95 -7.75 -7.39
C ARG A 138 -12.33 -8.14 -7.92
N GLY A 139 -13.16 -8.72 -7.06
CA GLY A 139 -14.53 -9.09 -7.41
C GLY A 139 -15.49 -7.90 -7.42
N ALA A 140 -16.70 -8.14 -7.94
CA ALA A 140 -17.79 -7.16 -7.96
C ALA A 140 -18.27 -6.76 -6.54
N ASP A 141 -18.02 -7.59 -5.54
CA ASP A 141 -18.22 -7.30 -4.11
C ASP A 141 -17.19 -6.28 -3.55
N LEU A 142 -16.31 -5.74 -4.40
CA LEU A 142 -15.17 -4.87 -4.09
C LEU A 142 -14.15 -5.52 -3.15
N VAL A 143 -14.29 -6.81 -2.88
CA VAL A 143 -13.32 -7.52 -2.07
C VAL A 143 -12.22 -8.02 -2.99
N THR A 144 -10.99 -7.66 -2.64
CA THR A 144 -9.81 -8.11 -3.37
C THR A 144 -9.53 -9.55 -2.95
N ALA A 145 -9.18 -10.41 -3.91
CA ALA A 145 -8.76 -11.76 -3.60
C ALA A 145 -7.58 -11.71 -2.61
N GLU A 146 -7.66 -12.49 -1.54
CA GLU A 146 -6.56 -12.64 -0.59
C GLU A 146 -5.53 -13.58 -1.22
N GLY A 147 -4.63 -13.02 -2.03
CA GLY A 147 -3.63 -13.79 -2.75
C GLY A 147 -3.19 -13.06 -4.01
N ASN A 148 -2.13 -12.27 -3.91
CA ASN A 148 -1.39 -11.88 -5.11
C ASN A 148 -0.50 -13.06 -5.47
N ILE A 149 -0.62 -13.56 -6.70
CA ILE A 149 0.28 -14.60 -7.18
C ILE A 149 1.54 -13.88 -7.64
N GLN A 150 2.66 -14.18 -6.99
CA GLN A 150 3.99 -13.76 -7.44
C GLN A 150 4.68 -14.94 -8.08
N LEU A 151 4.95 -14.85 -9.38
CA LEU A 151 5.70 -15.87 -10.12
C LEU A 151 7.07 -15.32 -10.46
N ASP A 152 8.12 -16.07 -10.10
CA ASP A 152 9.45 -15.83 -10.65
C ASP A 152 9.49 -16.31 -12.11
N LEU A 153 9.93 -15.42 -13.00
CA LEU A 153 10.00 -15.66 -14.44
C LEU A 153 11.16 -16.58 -14.85
N PHE A 154 12.21 -16.67 -14.03
CA PHE A 154 13.45 -17.36 -14.36
C PHE A 154 13.63 -18.64 -13.56
N ASN A 155 13.15 -18.66 -12.32
CA ASN A 155 13.27 -19.81 -11.42
C ASN A 155 11.88 -20.22 -10.93
N CYS A 156 11.10 -20.90 -11.79
CA CYS A 156 9.80 -21.44 -11.38
C CYS A 156 10.01 -22.82 -10.73
N ASP A 157 10.08 -22.85 -9.41
CA ASP A 157 10.26 -24.09 -8.65
C ASP A 157 8.91 -24.82 -8.45
N GLN A 158 8.97 -26.07 -7.99
CA GLN A 158 7.76 -26.87 -7.72
C GLN A 158 6.85 -26.20 -6.67
N ALA A 159 7.42 -25.42 -5.75
CA ALA A 159 6.68 -24.64 -4.76
C ALA A 159 5.88 -23.47 -5.36
N ASP A 160 6.36 -22.86 -6.45
CA ASP A 160 5.65 -21.80 -7.15
C ASP A 160 4.44 -22.35 -7.90
N LYS A 161 4.57 -23.55 -8.46
CA LYS A 161 3.45 -24.27 -9.10
C LYS A 161 2.36 -24.63 -8.08
N GLU A 162 2.74 -25.11 -6.91
CA GLU A 162 1.78 -25.42 -5.85
C GLU A 162 1.11 -24.14 -5.31
N SER A 163 1.84 -23.04 -5.17
CA SER A 163 1.29 -21.75 -4.76
C SER A 163 0.34 -21.16 -5.82
N LEU A 164 0.68 -21.33 -7.10
CA LEU A 164 -0.17 -20.99 -8.23
C LEU A 164 -1.46 -21.80 -8.19
N GLU A 165 -1.38 -23.13 -8.09
CA GLU A 165 -2.54 -24.02 -8.01
C GLU A 165 -3.45 -23.68 -6.83
N ARG A 166 -2.88 -23.52 -5.62
CA ARG A 166 -3.64 -23.11 -4.43
C ARG A 166 -4.34 -21.77 -4.62
N THR A 167 -3.69 -20.80 -5.27
CA THR A 167 -4.31 -19.49 -5.49
C THR A 167 -5.38 -19.55 -6.58
N ILE A 168 -5.16 -20.35 -7.64
CA ILE A 168 -6.18 -20.63 -8.65
C ILE A 168 -7.41 -21.28 -8.01
N ASP A 169 -7.20 -22.27 -7.14
CA ASP A 169 -8.27 -22.93 -6.41
C ASP A 169 -8.99 -21.97 -5.46
N MET A 170 -8.28 -21.11 -4.73
CA MET A 170 -8.89 -20.05 -3.90
C MET A 170 -9.74 -19.09 -4.72
N LEU A 171 -9.25 -18.68 -5.89
CA LEU A 171 -9.98 -17.82 -6.82
C LEU A 171 -11.22 -18.54 -7.38
N ARG A 172 -11.12 -19.83 -7.71
CA ARG A 172 -12.26 -20.66 -8.16
C ARG A 172 -13.29 -20.90 -7.06
N ILE A 173 -12.87 -21.13 -5.82
CA ILE A 173 -13.76 -21.28 -4.67
C ILE A 173 -14.54 -19.99 -4.43
N ARG A 174 -13.87 -18.84 -4.57
CA ARG A 174 -14.43 -17.54 -4.24
C ARG A 174 -15.30 -16.94 -5.35
N PHE A 175 -14.85 -17.03 -6.60
CA PHE A 175 -15.48 -16.37 -7.73
C PHE A 175 -16.17 -17.35 -8.70
N GLY A 176 -16.00 -18.66 -8.49
CA GLY A 176 -16.59 -19.73 -9.28
C GLY A 176 -15.60 -20.40 -10.23
N SER A 177 -15.95 -21.60 -10.71
CA SER A 177 -15.10 -22.44 -11.57
C SER A 177 -14.74 -21.80 -12.93
N TYR A 178 -15.39 -20.68 -13.29
CA TYR A 178 -15.19 -19.93 -14.53
C TYR A 178 -14.21 -18.75 -14.40
N CYS A 179 -13.50 -18.63 -13.27
CA CYS A 179 -12.69 -17.44 -13.00
C CYS A 179 -11.23 -17.51 -13.41
N ILE A 180 -10.70 -18.67 -13.84
CA ILE A 180 -9.34 -18.81 -14.42
C ILE A 180 -9.27 -20.00 -15.39
#